data_AF-A0A820KRK4-F1
#
_entry.id   AF-A0A820KRK4-F1
#
_cell.length_a   1.000
_cell.length_b   1.000
_cell.length_c   1.000
_cell.angle_alpha   90.00
_cell.angle_beta   90.00
_cell.angle_gamma   90.00
#
_symmetry.space_group_name_H-M   'P 1'
#
loop_
_entity.id
_entity.type
_entity.pdbx_description
1 polymer ?
#
loop_
_entity_poly.entity_id
_entity_poly.type
_entity_poly.pdbx_seq_one_letter_code
_entity_poly.pdbx_strand_id
1 'polypeptide(L)'
;KGGDMREGLQLLTGVPCEHIGLESSKDIFDSNLIWTKLLTSCKEKLLIGTASGRNDVSSEEYARVHIHKNHAFSILSAYELGDATKRFVLVRDPHSHSNYREEAVTESILKRLRLVNPADSSMGAFWISWRRFLRYFSSITISTYNSDDFDIREQCKFTRSSTEY
;
A
#
# COMPACT_ATOMS: atom_id res chain seq x y z
N LYS A 1 -10.08 -5.24 -18.84
CA LYS A 1 -10.66 -4.38 -17.77
C LYS A 1 -9.92 -4.72 -16.49
N GLY A 2 -9.11 -3.81 -15.96
CA GLY A 2 -8.60 -3.93 -14.59
C GLY A 2 -9.58 -3.24 -13.64
N GLY A 3 -9.74 -3.76 -12.42
CA GLY A 3 -10.50 -3.08 -11.36
C GLY A 3 -9.58 -2.20 -10.53
N ASP A 4 -10.11 -1.10 -9.98
CA ASP A 4 -9.38 -0.28 -9.01
C ASP A 4 -9.39 -0.98 -7.64
N MET A 5 -8.24 -0.98 -6.98
CA MET A 5 -8.12 -1.45 -5.60
C MET A 5 -9.10 -0.72 -4.66
N ARG A 6 -9.39 0.56 -4.93
CA ARG A 6 -10.39 1.34 -4.19
C ARG A 6 -11.79 0.74 -4.29
N GLU A 7 -12.23 0.40 -5.50
CA GLU A 7 -13.53 -0.21 -5.74
C GLU A 7 -13.62 -1.57 -5.03
N GLY A 8 -12.54 -2.36 -5.09
CA GLY A 8 -12.46 -3.66 -4.43
C GLY A 8 -12.57 -3.56 -2.90
N LEU A 9 -11.77 -2.68 -2.27
CA LEU A 9 -11.82 -2.50 -0.81
C LEU A 9 -13.17 -1.94 -0.36
N GLN A 10 -13.72 -0.96 -1.08
CA GLN A 10 -15.01 -0.36 -0.73
C GLN A 10 -16.15 -1.38 -0.87
N LEU A 11 -16.13 -2.24 -1.89
CA LEU A 11 -17.12 -3.29 -2.07
C LEU A 11 -17.05 -4.35 -0.94
N LEU A 12 -15.84 -4.74 -0.52
CA LEU A 12 -15.64 -5.78 0.48
C LEU A 12 -15.95 -5.32 1.91
N THR A 13 -15.58 -4.08 2.23
CA THR A 13 -15.68 -3.53 3.59
C THR A 13 -16.94 -2.70 3.78
N GLY A 14 -17.50 -2.19 2.68
CA GLY A 14 -18.58 -1.22 2.71
C GLY A 14 -18.16 0.14 3.26
N VAL A 15 -16.89 0.40 3.58
CA VAL A 15 -16.43 1.69 4.14
C VAL A 15 -15.77 2.58 3.10
N PRO A 16 -15.78 3.92 3.29
CA PRO A 16 -14.95 4.80 2.49
C PRO A 16 -13.48 4.39 2.52
N CYS A 17 -12.81 4.62 1.39
CA CYS A 17 -11.40 4.29 1.22
C CYS A 17 -10.67 5.55 0.77
N GLU A 18 -9.60 5.88 1.47
CA GLU A 18 -8.71 6.95 1.07
C GLU A 18 -7.63 6.41 0.13
N HIS A 19 -7.37 7.14 -0.96
CA HIS A 19 -6.39 6.76 -1.96
C HIS A 19 -5.32 7.83 -2.10
N ILE A 20 -4.06 7.41 -1.98
CA ILE A 20 -2.87 8.24 -2.00
C ILE A 20 -2.01 7.84 -3.19
N GLY A 21 -1.91 8.70 -4.20
CA GLY A 21 -1.02 8.50 -5.35
C GLY A 21 0.44 8.83 -5.00
N LEU A 22 1.35 7.91 -5.27
CA LEU A 22 2.79 8.06 -5.03
C LEU A 22 3.54 8.61 -6.25
N GLU A 23 2.92 8.65 -7.44
CA GLU A 23 3.56 9.16 -8.66
C GLU A 23 3.97 10.64 -8.55
N SER A 24 3.26 11.42 -7.73
CA SER A 24 3.44 12.87 -7.57
C SER A 24 4.36 13.29 -6.42
N SER A 25 4.90 12.36 -5.62
CA SER A 25 5.70 12.71 -4.43
C SER A 25 7.13 13.15 -4.81
N LYS A 26 7.27 14.31 -5.44
CA LYS A 26 8.56 14.98 -5.66
C LYS A 26 8.99 15.83 -4.44
N ASP A 27 8.07 16.10 -3.51
CA ASP A 27 8.37 16.82 -2.28
C ASP A 27 8.65 15.85 -1.12
N ILE A 28 9.86 15.94 -0.56
CA ILE A 28 10.31 15.16 0.61
C ILE A 28 9.36 15.33 1.80
N PHE A 29 8.67 16.47 1.86
CA PHE A 29 7.66 16.78 2.88
C PHE A 29 6.48 15.79 2.83
N ASP A 30 6.03 15.40 1.63
CA ASP A 30 4.91 14.48 1.47
C ASP A 30 5.28 13.05 1.88
N SER A 31 6.53 12.62 1.62
CA SER A 31 7.00 11.27 1.97
C SER A 31 6.93 10.99 3.48
N ASN A 32 7.31 11.96 4.30
CA ASN A 32 7.24 11.83 5.76
C ASN A 32 5.79 11.82 6.27
N LEU A 33 4.93 12.63 5.66
CA LEU A 33 3.51 12.67 6.03
C LEU A 33 2.80 11.36 5.67
N ILE A 34 3.04 10.84 4.45
CA ILE A 34 2.52 9.55 4.01
C ILE A 34 3.04 8.43 4.92
N TRP A 35 4.32 8.46 5.30
CA TRP A 35 4.88 7.49 6.24
C TRP A 35 4.18 7.53 7.61
N THR A 36 4.05 8.72 8.21
CA THR A 36 3.37 8.88 9.51
C THR A 36 1.94 8.36 9.44
N LYS A 37 1.23 8.70 8.35
CA LYS A 37 -0.13 8.22 8.12
C LYS A 37 -0.22 6.71 8.00
N LEU A 38 0.67 6.11 7.21
CA LEU A 38 0.77 4.66 7.06
C LEU A 38 1.05 3.98 8.40
N LEU A 39 2.00 4.52 9.18
CA LEU A 39 2.37 3.98 10.48
C LEU A 39 1.19 4.02 11.47
N THR A 40 0.43 5.12 11.52
CA THR A 40 -0.79 5.23 12.34
C THR A 40 -1.85 4.24 11.87
N SER A 41 -2.10 4.15 10.56
CA SER A 41 -3.09 3.24 9.98
C SER A 41 -2.77 1.77 10.29
N CYS A 42 -1.48 1.38 10.24
CA CYS A 42 -1.02 0.06 10.64
C CYS A 42 -1.24 -0.23 12.14
N LYS A 43 -1.07 0.77 13.02
CA LYS A 43 -1.32 0.63 14.47
C LYS A 43 -2.80 0.43 14.77
N GLU A 44 -3.66 1.10 14.02
CA GLU A 44 -5.12 0.97 14.09
C GLU A 44 -5.64 -0.32 13.42
N LYS A 45 -4.75 -1.11 12.80
CA LYS A 45 -5.08 -2.37 12.11
C LYS A 45 -6.08 -2.18 10.96
N LEU A 46 -6.03 -1.02 10.30
CA LEU A 46 -6.82 -0.75 9.11
C LEU A 46 -6.41 -1.68 7.96
N LEU A 47 -7.34 -1.93 7.04
CA LEU A 47 -7.02 -2.64 5.81
C LEU A 47 -6.33 -1.69 4.85
N ILE A 48 -5.11 -2.05 4.47
CA ILE A 48 -4.26 -1.21 3.62
C ILE A 48 -3.82 -2.02 2.42
N GLY A 49 -4.14 -1.51 1.23
CA GLY A 49 -3.70 -2.04 -0.04
C GLY A 49 -2.68 -1.12 -0.70
N THR A 50 -1.87 -1.68 -1.58
CA THR A 50 -0.95 -0.92 -2.44
C THR A 50 -0.89 -1.54 -3.83
N ALA A 51 -0.65 -0.71 -4.84
CA ALA A 51 -0.49 -1.17 -6.21
C ALA A 51 0.92 -0.86 -6.71
N SER A 52 1.50 -1.81 -7.46
CA SER A 52 2.71 -1.58 -8.25
C SER A 52 2.34 -1.13 -9.65
N GLY A 53 3.32 -0.57 -10.37
CA GLY A 53 3.12 -0.19 -11.77
C GLY A 53 3.29 1.29 -12.01
N ARG A 54 4.39 1.86 -11.50
CA ARG A 54 4.74 3.23 -11.88
C ARG A 54 5.21 3.27 -13.33
N ASN A 55 4.88 4.37 -14.00
CA ASN A 55 5.21 4.58 -15.41
C ASN A 55 6.70 4.87 -15.65
N ASP A 56 7.42 5.33 -14.62
CA ASP A 56 8.85 5.68 -14.66
C ASP A 56 9.79 4.47 -14.52
N VAL A 57 9.28 3.29 -14.16
CA VAL A 57 10.08 2.07 -13.98
C VAL A 57 9.81 1.05 -15.09
N SER A 58 10.89 0.60 -15.72
CA SER A 58 10.85 -0.38 -16.81
C SER A 58 10.45 -1.78 -16.30
N SER A 59 9.82 -2.57 -17.16
CA SER A 59 9.38 -3.92 -16.82
C SER A 59 10.55 -4.85 -16.46
N GLU A 60 11.72 -4.63 -17.07
CA GLU A 60 12.96 -5.37 -16.78
C GLU A 60 13.46 -5.08 -15.37
N GLU A 61 13.28 -3.84 -14.88
CA GLU A 61 13.66 -3.51 -13.51
C GLU A 61 12.77 -4.21 -12.48
N TYR A 62 11.46 -4.24 -12.72
CA TYR A 62 10.51 -5.01 -11.90
C TYR A 62 10.86 -6.51 -11.88
N ALA A 63 11.24 -7.07 -13.03
CA ALA A 63 11.67 -8.47 -13.13
C ALA A 63 12.95 -8.76 -12.33
N ARG A 64 13.93 -7.85 -12.34
CA ARG A 64 15.17 -7.98 -11.55
C ARG A 64 14.92 -8.02 -10.05
N VAL A 65 13.93 -7.27 -9.56
CA VAL A 65 13.60 -7.20 -8.14
C VAL A 65 12.54 -8.22 -7.73
N HIS A 66 12.04 -9.04 -8.67
CA HIS A 66 10.97 -10.02 -8.44
C HIS A 66 9.68 -9.41 -7.87
N ILE A 67 9.33 -8.19 -8.32
CA ILE A 67 8.03 -7.56 -8.02
C ILE A 67 7.20 -7.58 -9.30
N HIS A 68 5.98 -8.13 -9.24
CA HIS A 68 5.05 -8.08 -10.37
C HIS A 68 4.61 -6.64 -10.64
N LYS A 69 4.76 -6.17 -11.89
CA LYS A 69 4.27 -4.86 -12.35
C LYS A 69 2.75 -4.90 -12.54
N ASN A 70 2.06 -3.79 -12.27
CA ASN A 70 0.61 -3.65 -12.41
C ASN A 70 -0.16 -4.67 -11.56
N HIS A 71 0.31 -4.87 -10.32
CA HIS A 71 -0.22 -5.87 -9.41
C HIS A 71 -0.62 -5.26 -8.07
N ALA A 72 -1.60 -5.89 -7.44
CA ALA A 72 -2.14 -5.50 -6.15
C ALA A 72 -1.45 -6.28 -5.02
N PHE A 73 -1.00 -5.55 -4.00
CA PHE A 73 -0.39 -6.11 -2.80
C PHE A 73 -1.11 -5.57 -1.56
N SER A 74 -0.98 -6.28 -0.44
CA SER A 74 -1.50 -5.84 0.86
C SER A 74 -0.35 -5.32 1.72
N ILE A 75 -0.55 -4.20 2.41
CA ILE A 75 0.40 -3.74 3.44
C ILE A 75 -0.06 -4.32 4.78
N LEU A 76 0.82 -5.09 5.43
CA LEU A 76 0.52 -5.74 6.70
C LEU A 76 1.03 -4.93 7.90
N SER A 77 2.14 -4.23 7.74
CA SER A 77 2.78 -3.51 8.84
C SER A 77 3.81 -2.51 8.31
N ALA A 78 4.07 -1.47 9.09
CA ALA A 78 5.15 -0.51 8.86
C ALA A 78 5.97 -0.39 10.15
N TYR A 79 7.30 -0.34 10.02
CA TYR A 79 8.21 -0.30 11.16
C TYR A 79 9.40 0.62 10.91
N GLU A 80 9.81 1.36 11.95
CA GLU A 80 10.96 2.26 11.93
C GLU A 80 12.04 1.78 12.91
N LEU A 81 13.26 1.58 12.42
CA LEU A 81 14.37 1.01 13.20
C LEU A 81 15.29 2.11 13.75
N GLY A 82 14.88 2.73 14.84
CA GLY A 82 15.69 3.65 15.66
C GLY A 82 15.98 5.03 15.05
N ASP A 83 16.24 5.11 13.75
CA ASP A 83 16.47 6.34 13.00
C ASP A 83 15.49 6.45 11.83
N ALA A 84 15.09 7.68 11.48
CA ALA A 84 14.11 8.01 10.44
C ALA A 84 14.54 7.55 9.03
N THR A 85 15.83 7.22 8.85
CA THR A 85 16.39 6.68 7.60
C THR A 85 16.10 5.19 7.41
N LYS A 86 15.75 4.45 8.48
CA LYS A 86 15.57 2.99 8.47
C LYS A 86 14.11 2.59 8.64
N ARG A 87 13.31 2.94 7.63
CA ARG A 87 11.88 2.65 7.55
C ARG A 87 11.62 1.46 6.64
N PHE A 88 10.79 0.53 7.11
CA PHE A 88 10.46 -0.71 6.40
C PHE A 88 8.96 -0.94 6.39
N VAL A 89 8.47 -1.46 5.27
CA VAL A 89 7.06 -1.86 5.08
C VAL A 89 7.02 -3.36 4.83
N LEU A 90 6.14 -4.05 5.54
CA LEU A 90 5.82 -5.44 5.30
C LEU A 90 4.69 -5.50 4.28
N VAL A 91 4.99 -6.03 3.10
CA VAL A 91 4.06 -6.16 1.98
C VAL A 91 3.78 -7.63 1.73
N ARG A 92 2.55 -7.97 1.39
CA ARG A 92 2.14 -9.32 1.02
C ARG A 92 1.63 -9.35 -0.42
N ASP A 93 2.19 -10.25 -1.20
CA ASP A 93 1.65 -10.66 -2.49
C ASP A 93 0.67 -11.83 -2.31
N PRO A 94 -0.60 -11.70 -2.71
CA PRO A 94 -1.56 -12.80 -2.64
C PRO A 94 -1.27 -13.95 -3.61
N HIS A 95 -0.48 -13.75 -4.67
CA HIS A 95 -0.29 -14.72 -5.75
C HIS A 95 1.09 -15.37 -5.76
N SER A 96 2.04 -14.88 -4.95
CA SER A 96 3.44 -15.28 -5.05
C SER A 96 3.96 -15.87 -3.74
N HIS A 97 4.78 -16.90 -3.84
CA HIS A 97 5.81 -17.16 -2.82
C HIS A 97 6.93 -16.14 -3.07
N SER A 98 6.75 -14.93 -2.56
CA SER A 98 7.64 -13.80 -2.87
C SER A 98 9.10 -14.14 -2.57
N ASN A 99 9.92 -14.28 -3.62
CA ASN A 99 11.38 -14.40 -3.51
C ASN A 99 12.06 -13.03 -3.44
N TYR A 100 11.31 -11.98 -3.06
CA TYR A 100 11.86 -10.65 -2.92
C TYR A 100 12.97 -10.68 -1.87
N ARG A 101 14.17 -10.29 -2.28
CA ARG A 101 15.30 -10.12 -1.36
C ARG A 101 15.95 -8.79 -1.65
N GLU A 102 15.98 -7.94 -0.64
CA GLU A 102 16.66 -6.67 -0.69
C GLU A 102 18.03 -6.81 -0.03
N GLU A 103 19.11 -6.60 -0.79
CA GLU A 103 20.49 -6.69 -0.29
C GLU A 103 20.75 -5.74 0.90
N ALA A 104 20.05 -4.60 0.93
CA ALA A 104 20.15 -3.62 2.01
C ALA A 104 19.52 -4.11 3.33
N VAL A 105 18.69 -5.16 3.31
CA VAL A 105 18.07 -5.73 4.50
C VAL A 105 18.91 -6.92 4.96
N THR A 106 19.87 -6.66 5.84
CA THR A 106 20.71 -7.70 6.44
C THR A 106 19.88 -8.68 7.28
N GLU A 107 20.34 -9.93 7.41
CA GLU A 107 19.71 -10.95 8.26
C GLU A 107 19.50 -10.50 9.72
N SER A 108 20.37 -9.65 10.26
CA SER A 108 20.20 -9.05 11.59
C SER A 108 18.99 -8.11 11.68
N ILE A 109 18.71 -7.36 10.61
CA ILE A 109 17.54 -6.49 10.49
C ILE A 109 16.29 -7.36 10.32
N LEU A 110 16.32 -8.36 9.44
CA LEU A 110 15.22 -9.31 9.27
C LEU A 110 14.82 -9.97 10.58
N LYS A 111 15.79 -10.41 11.39
CA LYS A 111 15.50 -10.97 12.73
C LYS A 111 14.72 -10.00 13.62
N ARG A 112 15.10 -8.71 13.63
CA ARG A 112 14.37 -7.68 14.40
C ARG A 112 12.97 -7.44 13.83
N LEU A 113 12.83 -7.38 12.51
CA LEU A 113 11.55 -7.18 11.85
C LEU A 113 10.59 -8.35 12.08
N ARG A 114 11.10 -9.59 12.11
CA ARG A 114 10.32 -10.80 12.45
C ARG A 114 9.81 -10.82 13.89
N LEU A 115 10.52 -10.18 14.82
CA LEU A 115 10.04 -9.99 16.19
C LEU A 115 8.86 -9.02 16.25
N VAL A 116 8.82 -8.03 15.35
CA VAL A 116 7.72 -7.05 15.26
C VAL A 116 6.49 -7.67 14.60
N ASN A 117 6.68 -8.38 13.48
CA ASN A 117 5.61 -9.09 12.82
C ASN A 117 6.09 -10.45 12.30
N PRO A 118 5.64 -11.57 12.90
CA PRO A 118 6.04 -12.91 12.48
C PRO A 118 5.45 -13.30 11.12
N ALA A 119 4.48 -12.54 10.59
CA ALA A 119 3.86 -12.80 9.29
C ALA A 119 4.85 -12.71 8.11
N ASP A 120 6.05 -12.18 8.30
CA ASP A 120 7.17 -12.28 7.34
C ASP A 120 7.54 -13.75 6.98
N SER A 121 7.14 -14.71 7.82
CA SER A 121 7.29 -16.15 7.52
C SER A 121 6.14 -16.75 6.73
N SER A 122 5.07 -15.98 6.47
CA SER A 122 3.89 -16.44 5.74
C SER A 122 4.09 -16.31 4.23
N MET A 123 3.53 -17.27 3.48
CA MET A 123 3.68 -17.35 2.02
C MET A 123 3.30 -16.03 1.33
N GLY A 124 4.33 -15.36 0.78
CA GLY A 124 4.18 -14.15 -0.03
C GLY A 124 4.39 -12.82 0.69
N ALA A 125 4.70 -12.83 1.99
CA ALA A 125 5.04 -11.62 2.72
C ALA A 125 6.55 -11.33 2.67
N PHE A 126 6.93 -10.06 2.48
CA PHE A 126 8.31 -9.62 2.46
C PHE A 126 8.46 -8.18 2.97
N TRP A 127 9.61 -7.89 3.58
CA TRP A 127 9.98 -6.53 3.98
C TRP A 127 10.67 -5.78 2.84
N ILE A 128 10.27 -4.54 2.64
CA ILE A 128 10.90 -3.60 1.68
C ILE A 128 11.21 -2.27 2.38
N SER A 129 12.35 -1.66 2.05
CA SER A 129 12.67 -0.32 2.56
C SER A 129 11.71 0.74 2.01
N TRP A 130 11.37 1.74 2.83
CA TRP A 130 10.45 2.82 2.45
C TRP A 130 10.89 3.54 1.16
N ARG A 131 12.19 3.76 1.00
CA ARG A 131 12.77 4.36 -0.20
C ARG A 131 12.50 3.54 -1.45
N ARG A 132 12.65 2.20 -1.38
CA ARG A 132 12.34 1.33 -2.51
C ARG A 132 10.85 1.18 -2.72
N PHE A 133 10.05 1.18 -1.65
CA PHE A 133 8.60 1.16 -1.74
C PHE A 133 8.09 2.33 -2.59
N LEU A 134 8.52 3.57 -2.29
CA LEU A 134 8.16 4.75 -3.09
C LEU A 134 8.59 4.66 -4.57
N ARG A 135 9.65 3.91 -4.85
CA ARG A 135 10.18 3.72 -6.21
C ARG A 135 9.43 2.69 -7.04
N TYR A 136 8.82 1.67 -6.43
CA TYR A 136 8.16 0.58 -7.17
C TYR A 136 6.64 0.60 -7.08
N PHE A 137 6.08 1.24 -6.05
CA PHE A 137 4.63 1.30 -5.84
C PHE A 137 4.07 2.64 -6.34
N SER A 138 2.89 2.59 -6.95
CA SER A 138 2.23 3.74 -7.57
C SER A 138 1.19 4.38 -6.65
N SER A 139 0.57 3.63 -5.74
CA SER A 139 -0.47 4.16 -4.86
C SER A 139 -0.67 3.34 -3.59
N ILE A 140 -1.16 3.98 -2.53
CA ILE A 140 -1.62 3.35 -1.28
C ILE A 140 -3.12 3.60 -1.15
N THR A 141 -3.89 2.59 -0.77
CA THR A 141 -5.32 2.71 -0.46
C THR A 141 -5.57 2.24 0.97
N ILE A 142 -6.21 3.07 1.79
CA ILE A 142 -6.46 2.82 3.22
C ILE A 142 -7.97 2.81 3.46
N SER A 143 -8.49 1.75 4.07
CA SER A 143 -9.89 1.72 4.53
C SER A 143 -10.04 2.63 5.76
N THR A 144 -10.94 3.60 5.73
CA THR A 144 -11.19 4.48 6.89
C THR A 144 -12.26 3.85 7.79
N TYR A 145 -12.00 2.65 8.31
CA TYR A 145 -12.90 2.01 9.27
C TYR A 145 -12.66 2.63 10.65
N ASN A 146 -13.65 3.35 11.14
CA ASN A 146 -13.70 3.83 12.52
C ASN A 146 -15.05 3.41 13.10
N SER A 147 -15.04 2.65 14.20
CA SER A 147 -16.27 2.18 14.85
C SER A 147 -17.11 3.31 15.44
N ASP A 148 -16.49 4.47 15.67
CA ASP A 148 -17.09 5.61 16.36
C ASP A 148 -17.53 6.73 15.39
N ASP A 149 -17.27 6.58 14.09
CA ASP A 149 -17.69 7.56 13.08
C ASP A 149 -19.13 7.33 12.61
N PHE A 150 -19.89 8.42 12.52
CA PHE A 150 -21.21 8.43 11.89
C PHE A 150 -21.07 8.68 10.38
N ASP A 151 -21.38 7.65 9.58
CA ASP A 151 -21.42 7.75 8.12
C ASP A 151 -22.86 8.00 7.63
N ILE A 152 -23.09 9.10 6.92
CA ILE A 152 -24.39 9.46 6.32
C ILE A 152 -24.27 9.28 4.81
N ARG A 153 -25.13 8.42 4.25
CA ARG A 153 -25.12 8.10 2.81
C ARG A 153 -26.39 8.61 2.15
N GLU A 154 -26.22 9.51 1.20
CA GLU A 154 -27.31 9.95 0.32
C GLU A 154 -27.21 9.27 -1.03
N GLN A 155 -28.33 8.71 -1.49
CA GLN A 155 -28.44 8.16 -2.84
C GLN A 155 -29.02 9.23 -3.77
N CYS A 156 -28.23 9.63 -4.75
CA CYS A 156 -28.66 10.57 -5.79
C CYS A 156 -28.69 9.89 -7.15
N LYS A 157 -29.69 10.22 -7.97
CA LYS A 157 -29.82 9.75 -9.35
C LYS A 157 -29.79 10.93 -10.30
N PHE A 158 -28.80 10.95 -11.18
CA PHE A 158 -28.82 11.88 -12.32
C PHE A 158 -29.80 11.35 -13.37
N THR A 159 -30.85 12.11 -13.64
CA THR A 159 -31.77 11.83 -14.75
C THR A 159 -31.44 12.73 -15.93
N ARG A 160 -31.46 12.18 -17.15
CA ARG A 160 -31.25 12.94 -18.36
C ARG A 160 -32.56 13.65 -18.69
N SER A 161 -32.64 14.97 -18.46
CA SER A 161 -33.72 15.78 -19.03
C SER A 161 -33.39 16.03 -20.50
N SER A 162 -33.97 15.25 -21.41
CA SER A 162 -34.06 15.62 -22.82
C SER A 162 -35.08 16.74 -22.93
N THR A 163 -34.61 17.99 -22.86
CA THR A 163 -35.35 19.12 -23.42
C THR A 163 -35.23 18.98 -24.95
N GLU A 164 -36.25 18.40 -25.56
CA GLU A 164 -36.55 18.61 -26.97
C GLU A 164 -36.78 20.12 -27.17
N TYR A 165 -36.01 20.72 -28.08
CA TYR A 165 -36.30 21.99 -28.72
C TYR A 165 -35.94 21.86 -30.19
#